data_AF-A0A6B2V009-F1
#
_entry.id   AF-A0A6B2V009-F1
#
_cell.length_a   1.000
_cell.length_b   1.000
_cell.length_c   1.000
_cell.angle_alpha   90.00
_cell.angle_beta   90.00
_cell.angle_gamma   90.00
#
_symmetry.space_group_name_H-M   'P 1'
#
loop_
_entity.id
_entity.type
_entity.pdbx_description
1 polymer ?
#
loop_
_entity_poly.entity_id
_entity_poly.type
_entity_poly.pdbx_seq_one_letter_code
_entity_poly.pdbx_strand_id
1 'polypeptide(L)'
;MTVCLLLLCAVALTTAVPVPRALTRAGWPEREPVVALWVWQCLVATVLLCALAALVLGAAAVFHTVRDQVFAPAPPAVTAAYDLSAAPVWAAVLTLLLACGAAWTTAMLGRE
;
A
#
# COMPACT_ATOMS: atom_id res chain seq x y z
N MET A 1 17.52 -1.70 12.53
CA MET A 1 16.59 -2.36 11.58
C MET A 1 15.55 -3.22 12.29
N THR A 2 15.95 -4.17 13.14
CA THR A 2 15.04 -5.16 13.76
C THR A 2 13.95 -4.56 14.64
N VAL A 3 14.27 -3.54 15.45
CA VAL A 3 13.27 -2.82 16.27
C VAL A 3 12.24 -2.12 15.39
N CYS A 4 12.65 -1.45 14.31
CA CYS A 4 11.73 -0.82 13.36
C CYS A 4 10.84 -1.85 12.68
N LEU A 5 11.39 -3.00 12.27
CA LEU A 5 10.61 -4.09 11.69
C LEU A 5 9.56 -4.63 12.67
N LEU A 6 9.93 -4.82 13.94
CA LEU A 6 8.99 -5.26 14.97
C LEU A 6 7.88 -4.23 15.21
N LEU A 7 8.21 -2.94 15.26
CA LEU A 7 7.21 -1.87 15.38
C LEU A 7 6.27 -1.83 14.16
N LEU A 8 6.81 -1.97 12.95
CA LEU A 8 6.00 -2.04 11.73
C LEU A 8 5.08 -3.25 11.72
N CYS A 9 5.57 -4.43 12.15
CA CYS A 9 4.75 -5.62 12.30
C CYS A 9 3.64 -5.43 13.34
N ALA A 10 3.94 -4.81 14.48
CA ALA A 10 2.95 -4.50 15.51
C ALA A 10 1.86 -3.54 14.98
N VAL A 11 2.25 -2.50 14.26
CA VAL A 11 1.31 -1.58 13.60
C VAL A 11 0.46 -2.31 12.55
N ALA A 12 1.07 -3.15 11.72
CA ALA A 12 0.34 -3.92 10.71
C ALA A 12 -0.70 -4.87 11.34
N LEU A 13 -0.31 -5.62 12.38
CA LEU A 13 -1.20 -6.54 13.09
C LEU A 13 -2.35 -5.81 13.80
N THR A 14 -2.06 -4.65 14.40
CA THR A 14 -3.09 -3.86 15.10
C THR A 14 -4.00 -3.09 14.14
N THR A 15 -3.52 -2.66 12.99
CA THR A 15 -4.38 -2.01 11.99
C THR A 15 -5.24 -3.00 11.21
N ALA A 16 -4.79 -4.24 11.02
CA ALA A 16 -5.53 -5.24 10.26
C ALA A 16 -6.78 -5.78 10.97
N VAL A 17 -6.78 -5.82 12.31
CA VAL A 17 -7.78 -6.60 13.06
C VAL A 17 -8.52 -5.79 14.13
N PRO A 18 -7.86 -5.18 15.13
CA PRO A 18 -8.59 -4.47 16.16
C PRO A 18 -9.18 -3.14 15.67
N VAL A 19 -8.54 -2.43 14.74
CA VAL A 19 -9.08 -1.16 14.21
C VAL A 19 -10.43 -1.34 13.48
N PRO A 20 -10.57 -2.27 12.51
CA PRO A 20 -11.86 -2.55 11.87
C PRO A 20 -12.92 -3.00 12.89
N ARG A 21 -12.54 -3.87 13.84
CA ARG A 21 -13.47 -4.36 14.87
C ARG A 21 -13.94 -3.26 15.81
N ALA A 22 -13.07 -2.34 16.19
CA ALA A 22 -13.43 -1.17 16.98
C ALA A 22 -14.40 -0.27 16.21
N LEU A 23 -14.14 -0.01 14.92
CA LEU A 23 -15.03 0.78 14.07
C LEU A 23 -16.43 0.16 13.94
N THR A 24 -16.52 -1.18 13.81
CA THR A 24 -17.81 -1.89 13.75
C THR A 24 -18.58 -1.89 15.07
N ARG A 25 -17.91 -1.68 16.21
CA ARG A 25 -18.51 -1.73 17.55
C ARG A 25 -18.72 -0.35 18.17
N ALA A 26 -18.25 0.71 17.54
CA ALA A 26 -18.39 2.08 18.04
C ALA A 26 -19.87 2.52 17.95
N GLY A 27 -20.36 3.17 18.99
CA GLY A 27 -21.67 3.85 18.96
C GLY A 27 -21.53 5.17 18.21
N TRP A 28 -21.98 5.21 16.97
CA TRP A 28 -21.95 6.42 16.14
C TRP A 28 -23.18 7.30 16.46
N PRO A 29 -23.03 8.63 16.60
CA PRO A 29 -24.18 9.51 16.84
C PRO A 29 -25.02 9.67 15.57
N GLU A 30 -26.36 9.65 15.67
CA GLU A 30 -27.51 9.87 14.73
C GLU A 30 -27.36 9.85 13.19
N ARG A 31 -26.18 10.06 12.60
CA ARG A 31 -25.82 9.81 11.18
C ARG A 31 -25.09 8.48 11.01
N GLU A 32 -25.49 7.48 11.78
CA GLU A 32 -24.86 6.15 11.93
C GLU A 32 -24.33 5.52 10.63
N PRO A 33 -25.08 5.44 9.51
CA PRO A 33 -24.58 4.75 8.32
C PRO A 33 -23.57 5.59 7.52
N VAL A 34 -23.74 6.91 7.46
CA VAL A 34 -22.97 7.76 6.53
C VAL A 34 -21.54 7.97 7.01
N VAL A 35 -21.36 8.27 8.31
CA VAL A 35 -20.03 8.54 8.86
C VAL A 35 -19.19 7.27 8.92
N ALA A 36 -19.78 6.15 9.34
CA ALA A 36 -19.10 4.85 9.36
C ALA A 36 -18.66 4.43 7.94
N LEU A 37 -19.52 4.64 6.94
CA LEU A 37 -19.18 4.35 5.54
C LEU A 37 -18.07 5.26 5.02
N TRP A 38 -18.09 6.56 5.34
CA TRP A 38 -17.01 7.49 4.98
C TRP A 38 -15.67 7.11 5.58
N VAL A 39 -15.64 6.77 6.88
CA VAL A 39 -14.41 6.33 7.55
C VAL A 39 -13.88 5.04 6.93
N TRP A 40 -14.77 4.10 6.60
CA TRP A 40 -14.41 2.88 5.88
C TRP A 40 -13.83 3.18 4.49
N GLN A 41 -14.46 4.06 3.71
CA GLN A 41 -13.97 4.45 2.39
C GLN A 41 -12.59 5.15 2.46
N CYS A 42 -12.38 6.04 3.43
CA CYS A 42 -11.07 6.65 3.66
C CYS A 42 -10.01 5.60 4.00
N LEU A 43 -10.36 4.59 4.80
CA LEU A 43 -9.45 3.49 5.14
C LEU A 43 -9.11 2.65 3.90
N VAL A 44 -10.11 2.27 3.11
CA VAL A 44 -9.92 1.53 1.85
C VAL A 44 -9.06 2.34 0.88
N ALA A 45 -9.35 3.63 0.69
CA ALA A 45 -8.57 4.51 -0.17
C ALA A 45 -7.10 4.62 0.28
N THR A 46 -6.86 4.68 1.59
CA THR A 46 -5.50 4.70 2.15
C THR A 46 -4.77 3.40 1.86
N VAL A 47 -5.43 2.25 2.04
CA VAL A 47 -4.85 0.93 1.74
C VAL A 47 -4.53 0.81 0.25
N LEU A 48 -5.44 1.25 -0.63
CA LEU A 48 -5.22 1.26 -2.08
C LEU A 48 -4.05 2.18 -2.47
N LEU A 49 -3.93 3.35 -1.85
CA LEU A 49 -2.81 4.27 -2.09
C LEU A 49 -1.48 3.64 -1.65
N CYS A 50 -1.45 2.98 -0.48
CA CYS A 50 -0.27 2.26 -0.01
C CYS A 50 0.11 1.11 -0.94
N ALA A 51 -0.87 0.35 -1.42
CA ALA A 51 -0.66 -0.73 -2.38
C ALA A 51 -0.12 -0.20 -3.71
N LEU A 52 -0.68 0.90 -4.22
CA LEU A 52 -0.20 1.56 -5.43
C LEU A 52 1.25 2.04 -5.27
N ALA A 53 1.57 2.71 -4.15
CA ALA A 53 2.92 3.17 -3.87
C ALA A 53 3.92 2.00 -3.79
N ALA A 54 3.56 0.91 -3.12
CA ALA A 54 4.37 -0.31 -3.05
C ALA A 54 4.60 -0.92 -4.46
N LEU A 55 3.55 -0.95 -5.29
CA LEU A 55 3.64 -1.46 -6.66
C LEU A 55 4.56 -0.60 -7.53
N VAL A 56 4.44 0.73 -7.45
CA VAL A 56 5.30 1.67 -8.20
C VAL A 56 6.76 1.54 -7.79
N LEU A 57 7.03 1.49 -6.48
CA LEU A 57 8.40 1.30 -5.96
C LEU A 57 8.97 -0.06 -6.36
N GLY A 58 8.19 -1.14 -6.26
CA GLY A 58 8.58 -2.47 -6.72
C GLY A 58 8.86 -2.51 -8.21
N ALA A 59 8.03 -1.87 -9.03
CA ALA A 59 8.24 -1.75 -10.47
C ALA A 59 9.50 -0.94 -10.80
N ALA A 60 9.77 0.16 -10.10
CA ALA A 60 11.02 0.92 -10.24
C ALA A 60 12.26 0.12 -9.78
N ALA A 61 12.08 -0.82 -8.85
CA ALA A 61 13.15 -1.71 -8.40
C ALA A 61 13.53 -2.73 -9.50
N VAL A 62 12.53 -3.25 -10.21
CA VAL A 62 12.71 -4.28 -11.25
C VAL A 62 13.02 -3.68 -12.63
N PHE A 63 12.42 -2.55 -13.00
CA PHE A 63 12.53 -1.93 -14.33
C PHE A 63 13.21 -0.57 -14.26
N HIS A 64 14.34 -0.43 -14.95
CA HIS A 64 15.09 0.83 -15.00
C HIS A 64 14.30 1.98 -15.65
N THR A 65 13.52 1.68 -16.70
CA THR A 65 12.69 2.68 -17.39
C THR A 65 11.63 3.29 -16.48
N VAL A 66 11.00 2.48 -15.62
CA VAL A 66 10.02 2.95 -14.64
C VAL A 66 10.71 3.80 -13.57
N ARG A 67 11.90 3.40 -13.12
CA ARG A 67 12.71 4.18 -12.19
C ARG A 67 13.04 5.55 -12.74
N ASP A 68 13.53 5.62 -13.97
CA ASP A 68 13.92 6.89 -14.59
C ASP A 68 12.72 7.83 -14.73
N GLN A 69 11.53 7.32 -15.06
CA GLN A 69 10.33 8.13 -15.17
C GLN A 69 9.78 8.58 -13.81
N VAL A 70 9.73 7.70 -12.81
CA VAL A 70 9.23 8.01 -11.46
C VAL A 70 10.15 8.99 -10.74
N PHE A 71 11.46 8.86 -10.94
CA PHE A 71 12.46 9.72 -10.31
C PHE A 71 13.00 10.83 -11.21
N ALA A 72 12.48 11.01 -12.43
CA ALA A 72 12.85 12.11 -13.33
C ALA A 72 12.83 13.51 -12.67
N PRO A 73 11.82 13.87 -11.85
CA PRO A 73 11.80 15.17 -11.17
C PRO A 73 12.61 15.19 -9.86
N ALA A 74 13.16 14.04 -9.41
CA ALA A 74 13.75 13.90 -8.10
C ALA A 74 15.27 14.21 -8.09
N PRO A 75 15.79 14.86 -7.03
CA PRO A 75 17.23 15.05 -6.87
C PRO A 75 17.99 13.71 -6.75
N PRO A 76 19.24 13.63 -7.22
CA PRO A 76 20.03 12.40 -7.18
C PRO A 76 20.31 11.87 -5.76
N ALA A 77 20.21 12.74 -4.74
CA ALA A 77 20.32 12.33 -3.34
C ALA A 77 19.14 11.43 -2.90
N VAL A 78 17.94 11.64 -3.46
CA VAL A 78 16.74 10.85 -3.12
C VAL A 78 16.81 9.47 -3.77
N THR A 79 17.23 9.39 -5.03
CA THR A 79 17.41 8.10 -5.73
C THR A 79 18.49 7.25 -5.07
N ALA A 80 19.61 7.86 -4.65
CA ALA A 80 20.66 7.18 -3.92
C ALA A 80 20.20 6.63 -2.56
N ALA A 81 19.31 7.35 -1.85
CA ALA A 81 18.79 6.92 -0.56
C ALA A 81 17.87 5.69 -0.65
N TYR A 82 17.15 5.52 -1.76
CA TYR A 82 16.28 4.36 -1.98
C TYR A 82 17.05 3.10 -2.41
N ASP A 83 18.27 3.22 -2.94
CA ASP A 83 19.13 2.15 -3.47
C ASP A 83 18.35 0.98 -4.12
N LEU A 84 17.47 1.32 -5.06
CA LEU A 84 16.61 0.36 -5.75
C LEU A 84 17.39 -0.57 -6.69
N SER A 85 18.72 -0.41 -6.79
CA SER A 85 19.59 -1.13 -7.74
C SER A 85 19.75 -2.62 -7.42
N ALA A 86 19.60 -3.01 -6.16
CA ALA A 86 19.83 -4.37 -5.68
C ALA A 86 18.56 -5.03 -5.11
N ALA A 87 17.43 -4.92 -5.82
CA ALA A 87 16.18 -5.52 -5.38
C ALA A 87 16.30 -7.06 -5.30
N PRO A 88 16.05 -7.68 -4.13
CA PRO A 88 16.17 -9.12 -3.99
C PRO A 88 15.04 -9.85 -4.73
N VAL A 89 15.28 -11.09 -5.16
CA VAL A 89 14.32 -11.89 -5.96
C VAL A 89 12.94 -12.01 -5.30
N TRP A 90 12.88 -12.14 -3.97
CA TRP A 90 11.61 -12.20 -3.24
C TRP A 90 10.79 -10.90 -3.34
N ALA A 91 11.44 -9.73 -3.45
CA ALA A 91 10.75 -8.46 -3.63
C ALA A 91 10.11 -8.37 -5.03
N ALA A 92 10.76 -8.93 -6.06
CA ALA A 92 10.19 -9.05 -7.39
C ALA A 92 8.95 -9.97 -7.39
N VAL A 93 9.01 -11.10 -6.67
CA VAL A 93 7.87 -12.02 -6.53
C VAL A 93 6.68 -11.33 -5.84
N LEU A 94 6.91 -10.60 -4.75
CA LEU A 94 5.84 -9.84 -4.07
C LEU A 94 5.25 -8.74 -4.96
N THR A 95 6.10 -8.05 -5.74
CA THR A 95 5.64 -7.03 -6.70
C THR A 95 4.73 -7.63 -7.76
N LEU A 96 5.10 -8.81 -8.30
CA LEU A 96 4.27 -9.52 -9.29
C LEU A 96 2.93 -9.98 -8.70
N LEU A 97 2.95 -10.50 -7.47
CA LEU A 97 1.75 -10.91 -6.75
C LEU A 97 0.81 -9.71 -6.54
N LEU A 98 1.36 -8.56 -6.14
CA LEU A 98 0.62 -7.32 -5.96
C LEU A 98 0.04 -6.80 -7.30
N ALA A 99 0.82 -6.86 -8.38
CA ALA A 99 0.38 -6.48 -9.72
C ALA A 99 -0.80 -7.35 -10.20
N CYS A 100 -0.70 -8.67 -9.97
CA CYS A 100 -1.75 -9.61 -10.32
C CYS A 100 -3.03 -9.36 -9.50
N GLY A 101 -2.88 -9.11 -8.20
CA GLY A 101 -4.00 -8.72 -7.34
C GLY A 101 -4.69 -7.44 -7.83
N ALA A 102 -3.91 -6.40 -8.16
CA ALA A 102 -4.45 -5.15 -8.71
C ALA A 102 -5.18 -5.36 -10.05
N ALA A 103 -4.60 -6.15 -10.96
CA ALA A 103 -5.22 -6.49 -12.24
C ALA A 103 -6.53 -7.26 -12.05
N TRP A 104 -6.57 -8.21 -11.12
CA TRP A 104 -7.78 -8.96 -10.79
C TRP A 104 -8.88 -8.06 -10.20
N THR A 105 -8.53 -7.22 -9.21
CA THR A 105 -9.49 -6.31 -8.58
C THR A 105 -10.07 -5.32 -9.58
N THR A 106 -9.23 -4.72 -10.45
CA THR A 106 -9.71 -3.81 -11.50
C THR A 106 -10.55 -4.53 -12.55
N ALA A 107 -10.18 -5.75 -12.95
CA ALA A 107 -10.97 -6.55 -13.87
C ALA A 107 -12.34 -6.92 -13.29
N MET A 108 -12.44 -7.20 -11.99
CA MET A 108 -13.74 -7.47 -11.34
C MET A 108 -14.58 -6.19 -11.21
N LEU A 109 -13.99 -5.07 -10.81
CA LEU A 109 -14.71 -3.78 -10.75
C LEU A 109 -15.27 -3.36 -12.12
N GLY A 110 -14.56 -3.63 -13.21
CA GLY A 110 -15.04 -3.32 -14.56
C GLY A 110 -16.12 -4.26 -15.09
N ARG A 111 -16.46 -5.33 -14.37
CA ARG A 111 -17.51 -6.30 -14.74
C ARG A 111 -18.84 -6.02 -14.05
N GLU A 112 -18.83 -5.25 -12.96
CA GLU A 112 -20.00 -4.80 -12.23
C GLU A 112 -20.57 -3.51 -12.85
#